data_AF-A0A3B3TNQ6-F1
#
_entry.id   AF-A0A3B3TNQ6-F1
#
_cell.length_a   1.000
_cell.length_b   1.000
_cell.length_c   1.000
_cell.angle_alpha   90.00
_cell.angle_beta   90.00
_cell.angle_gamma   90.00
#
_symmetry.space_group_name_H-M   'P 1'
#
loop_
_entity.id
_entity.type
_entity.pdbx_description
1 polymer ?
#
loop_
_entity_poly.entity_id
_entity_poly.type
_entity_poly.pdbx_seq_one_letter_code
_entity_poly.pdbx_strand_id
1 'polypeptide(L)' 'LLDDLETVGVFNLSEKRAILEGNPITSNKARETIDAVRMKGQRASEIMIKRLHHRDPTLSNQLGLSSLSPAKGETHS' A
#
# COMPACT_ATOMS: atom_id res chain seq x y z
N LEU A 1 7.84 4.16 0.99
CA LEU A 1 6.52 3.58 0.66
C LEU A 1 6.38 3.41 -0.83
N LEU A 2 6.30 4.47 -1.63
CA LEU A 2 6.17 4.31 -3.08
C LEU A 2 7.37 3.56 -3.69
N ASP A 3 8.60 3.85 -3.22
CA ASP A 3 9.81 3.10 -3.58
C ASP A 3 9.76 1.63 -3.13
N ASP A 4 9.21 1.35 -1.95
CA ASP A 4 9.05 -0.02 -1.45
C ASP A 4 8.07 -0.81 -2.31
N LEU A 5 6.99 -0.17 -2.75
CA LEU A 5 5.96 -0.74 -3.62
C LEU A 5 6.49 -1.01 -5.04
N GLU A 6 7.39 -0.16 -5.55
CA GLU A 6 8.12 -0.45 -6.78
C GLU A 6 9.06 -1.65 -6.61
N THR A 7 9.85 -1.65 -5.53
CA THR A 7 10.86 -2.70 -5.27
C THR A 7 10.25 -4.09 -5.19
N VAL A 8 9.03 -4.21 -4.65
CA VAL A 8 8.27 -5.49 -4.56
C VAL A 8 7.38 -5.77 -5.77
N GLY A 9 7.43 -4.93 -6.80
CA GLY A 9 6.70 -5.13 -8.06
C GLY A 9 5.20 -4.82 -7.99
N VAL A 10 4.72 -4.07 -6.98
CA VAL A 10 3.35 -3.53 -6.99
C VAL A 10 3.24 -2.44 -8.05
N PHE A 11 4.25 -1.57 -8.16
CA PHE A 11 4.37 -0.61 -9.24
C PHE A 11 5.56 -0.92 -10.14
N ASN A 12 5.42 -0.62 -11.43
CA ASN A 12 6.57 -0.43 -12.29
C ASN A 12 7.08 1.03 -12.23
N LEU A 13 8.27 1.26 -12.80
CA LEU A 13 8.89 2.59 -12.81
C LEU A 13 8.01 3.66 -13.47
N SER A 14 7.28 3.33 -14.53
CA SER A 14 6.41 4.27 -15.24
C SER A 14 5.19 4.66 -14.40
N GLU A 15 4.57 3.71 -13.70
CA GLU A 15 3.45 3.97 -12.78
C GLU A 15 3.88 4.84 -11.60
N LYS A 16 5.06 4.55 -11.02
CA LYS A 16 5.65 5.38 -9.97
C LYS A 16 5.87 6.81 -10.43
N ARG A 17 6.43 6.99 -11.64
CA ARG A 17 6.67 8.31 -12.24
C ARG A 17 5.35 9.06 -12.46
N ALA A 18 4.34 8.40 -13.01
CA ALA A 18 3.01 9.00 -13.21
C ALA A 18 2.43 9.56 -11.89
N ILE A 19 2.54 8.83 -10.78
CA ILE A 19 2.08 9.29 -9.45
C ILE A 19 2.94 10.46 -8.93
N LEU A 20 4.25 10.45 -9.17
CA LEU A 20 5.16 11.49 -8.68
C LEU A 20 5.06 12.80 -9.46
N GLU A 21 4.89 12.71 -10.77
CA GLU A 21 4.91 13.82 -11.72
C GLU A 21 3.50 14.35 -12.01
N GLY A 22 2.46 13.51 -11.88
CA GLY A 22 1.07 13.87 -12.15
C GLY A 22 0.46 14.86 -11.13
N ASN A 23 1.08 15.06 -9.96
CA ASN A 23 0.54 15.98 -8.97
C ASN A 23 1.60 16.69 -8.12
N PRO A 24 1.61 18.03 -8.00
CA PRO A 24 2.54 18.72 -7.11
C PRO A 24 2.18 18.58 -5.62
N ILE A 25 0.92 18.23 -5.29
CA ILE A 25 0.42 18.22 -3.91
C ILE A 25 0.59 16.83 -3.29
N THR A 26 1.33 16.76 -2.17
CA THR A 26 1.62 15.51 -1.44
C THR A 26 0.37 14.71 -1.07
N SER A 27 -0.71 15.38 -0.62
CA SER A 27 -1.96 14.69 -0.28
C SER A 27 -2.61 14.00 -1.48
N ASN A 28 -2.50 14.59 -2.67
CA ASN A 28 -3.02 13.95 -3.88
C ASN A 28 -2.17 12.74 -4.27
N LYS A 29 -0.83 12.81 -4.11
CA LYS A 29 0.05 11.64 -4.34
C LYS A 29 -0.31 10.46 -3.44
N ALA A 30 -0.64 10.72 -2.17
CA ALA A 30 -1.07 9.69 -1.24
C ALA A 30 -2.38 9.04 -1.70
N ARG A 31 -3.38 9.85 -2.11
CA ARG A 31 -4.65 9.36 -2.65
C ARG A 31 -4.43 8.51 -3.91
N GLU A 32 -3.68 9.03 -4.88
CA GLU A 32 -3.40 8.30 -6.14
C GLU A 32 -2.66 6.99 -5.89
N THR A 33 -1.72 6.97 -4.94
CA THR A 33 -1.04 5.73 -4.54
C THR A 33 -2.04 4.72 -3.98
N ILE A 34 -2.92 5.13 -3.07
CA ILE A 34 -3.92 4.25 -2.46
C ILE A 34 -4.89 3.71 -3.53
N ASP A 35 -5.41 4.58 -4.39
CA ASP A 35 -6.36 4.19 -5.43
C ASP A 35 -5.70 3.24 -6.43
N ALA A 36 -4.47 3.51 -6.88
CA ALA A 36 -3.76 2.62 -7.79
C ALA A 36 -3.46 1.25 -7.16
N VAL A 37 -3.11 1.19 -5.87
CA VAL A 37 -2.95 -0.07 -5.14
C VAL A 37 -4.28 -0.82 -5.04
N ARG A 38 -5.39 -0.14 -4.72
CA ARG A 38 -6.72 -0.75 -4.66
C ARG A 38 -7.13 -1.34 -6.00
N MET A 39 -6.87 -0.63 -7.10
CA MET A 39 -7.16 -1.09 -8.47
C MET A 39 -6.36 -2.34 -8.86
N LYS A 40 -5.17 -2.55 -8.28
CA LYS A 40 -4.36 -3.76 -8.49
C LYS A 40 -4.86 -4.97 -7.69
N GLY A 41 -5.74 -4.76 -6.71
CA GLY A 41 -6.43 -5.80 -5.97
C GLY A 41 -5.83 -6.14 -4.60
N GLN A 42 -6.41 -7.15 -3.96
CA GLN A 42 -6.18 -7.47 -2.54
C GLN A 42 -4.70 -7.68 -2.20
N ARG A 43 -3.97 -8.45 -3.02
CA ARG A 43 -2.56 -8.76 -2.77
C ARG A 43 -1.69 -7.49 -2.72
N ALA A 44 -1.95 -6.53 -3.61
CA ALA A 44 -1.23 -5.26 -3.62
C ALA A 44 -1.54 -4.43 -2.36
N SER A 45 -2.81 -4.40 -1.95
CA SER A 45 -3.26 -3.74 -0.72
C SER A 45 -2.60 -4.32 0.52
N GLU A 46 -2.54 -5.65 0.65
CA GLU A 46 -1.86 -6.33 1.77
C GLU A 46 -0.37 -6.00 1.82
N ILE A 47 0.31 -5.95 0.66
CA ILE A 47 1.71 -5.56 0.58
C ILE A 47 1.89 -4.10 1.03
N MET A 48 1.02 -3.19 0.58
CA MET A 48 1.07 -1.78 0.99
C MET A 48 0.89 -1.62 2.49
N ILE A 49 -0.05 -2.31 3.11
CA ILE A 49 -0.27 -2.29 4.55
C ILE A 49 0.97 -2.78 5.30
N LYS A 50 1.55 -3.92 4.89
CA LYS A 50 2.79 -4.45 5.50
C LYS A 50 3.96 -3.47 5.38
N ARG A 51 4.14 -2.85 4.21
CA ARG A 51 5.20 -1.87 3.97
C ARG A 51 4.99 -0.58 4.76
N LEU A 52 3.75 -0.12 4.89
CA LEU A 52 3.39 1.04 5.72
C LEU A 52 3.70 0.76 7.20
N HIS A 53 3.31 -0.41 7.71
CA HIS A 53 3.59 -0.81 9.08
C HIS A 53 5.09 -0.90 9.37
N HIS A 54 5.87 -1.45 8.46
CA HIS A 54 7.32 -1.52 8.61
C HIS A 54 7.99 -0.14 8.62
N ARG A 55 7.49 0.79 7.81
CA ARG A 55 8.04 2.15 7.69
C ARG A 55 7.61 3.06 8.84
N ASP A 56 6.35 2.99 9.22
CA ASP A 56 5.74 3.83 10.24
C ASP A 56 4.69 3.02 11.02
N PRO A 57 5.13 2.27 12.06
CA PRO A 57 4.23 1.46 12.86
C PRO A 57 3.25 2.35 13.66
N THR A 58 3.66 3.57 14.05
CA THR A 58 2.79 4.52 14.75
C THR A 58 1.61 4.91 13.89
N LEU A 59 1.85 5.36 12.66
CA LEU A 59 0.79 5.71 11.71
C LEU A 59 -0.07 4.49 11.36
N SER A 60 0.56 3.34 11.12
CA SER A 60 -0.17 2.09 10.86
C SER A 60 -1.10 1.71 12.01
N ASN A 61 -0.69 1.91 13.26
CA ASN A 61 -1.52 1.65 14.43
C ASN A 61 -2.65 2.69 14.57
N GLN A 62 -2.37 3.97 14.31
CA GLN A 62 -3.38 5.03 14.31
C GLN A 62 -4.47 4.79 13.26
N LEU A 63 -4.12 4.16 12.14
CA LEU A 63 -5.06 3.78 11.08
C LEU A 63 -5.72 2.41 11.32
N GLY A 64 -5.39 1.70 12.40
CA GLY A 64 -5.95 0.38 12.71
C GLY A 64 -5.51 -0.74 11.77
N LEU A 65 -4.39 -0.57 11.06
CA LEU A 65 -3.92 -1.50 10.01
C LEU A 65 -3.03 -2.63 10.55
N SER A 66 -2.61 -2.55 11.80
CA SER A 66 -1.69 -3.51 12.43
C SER A 66 -2.30 -4.86 12.78
N SER A 67 -3.64 -4.98 12.78
CA SER A 67 -4.35 -6.22 13.10
C SER A 67 -4.75 -7.05 11.88
N LEU A 68 -4.45 -6.58 10.66
CA LEU A 68 -4.73 -7.31 9.42
C LEU A 68 -3.68 -8.42 9.20
N SER A 69 -3.63 -9.39 10.13
CA SER A 69 -3.12 -10.72 9.80
C SER A 69 -4.08 -11.33 8.78
N PRO A 70 -3.60 -11.96 7.70
CA PRO A 70 -4.49 -12.77 6.88
C PRO A 70 -5.15 -13.78 7.82
N ALA A 71 -6.48 -13.78 7.87
CA ALA A 71 -7.24 -14.74 8.65
C ALA A 71 -6.75 -16.14 8.25
N LYS A 72 -6.13 -16.82 9.21
CA LYS A 72 -5.64 -18.18 9.02
C LYS A 72 -6.88 -19.05 8.93
N GLY A 73 -7.14 -19.57 7.73
CA GLY A 73 -8.15 -20.55 7.33
C GLY A 73 -9.25 -20.89 8.34
N GLU A 74 -10.48 -20.54 7.99
CA GLU A 74 -11.68 -21.22 8.49
C GLU A 74 -11.65 -22.68 8.02
N THR A 75 -11.10 -23.58 8.83
CA THR A 75 -11.39 -25.01 8.75
C THR A 75 -12.68 -25.25 9.52
N HIS A 76 -13.82 -25.24 8.83
CA HIS A 76 -15.04 -25.83 9.38
C HIS A 76 -14.97 -27.34 9.16
N SER A 77 -14.94 -28.07 10.28
CA SER A 77 -15.15 -29.53 10.35
C SER A 77 -16.61 -29.89 10.13
#